data_AF-K2EHX9-F1
#
_entry.id   AF-K2EHX9-F1
#
_cell.length_a   1.000
_cell.length_b   1.000
_cell.length_c   1.000
_cell.angle_alpha   90.00
_cell.angle_beta   90.00
_cell.angle_gamma   90.00
#
_symmetry.space_group_name_H-M   'P 1'
#
loop_
_entity.id
_entity.type
_entity.pdbx_description
1 polymer ?
#
loop_
_entity_poly.entity_id
_entity_poly.type
_entity_poly.pdbx_seq_one_letter_code
_entity_poly.pdbx_strand_id
1 'polypeptide(L)'
;MEEKDSNRIPSSHYNSAFIAKQGDKIIIAEGPYEERHPPFSTFKTTLALMAFDVGFFQTSNFPTFSFKEEYEKNFQNWNPAYTRRFLDDVSRA
;
A
#
# COMPACT_ATOMS: atom_id res chain seq x y z
N MET A 1 9.66 48.14 -1.05
CA MET A 1 9.44 47.36 -2.27
C MET A 1 9.51 45.92 -1.85
N GLU A 2 8.35 45.30 -1.70
CA GLU A 2 8.20 43.94 -1.21
C GLU A 2 8.17 43.04 -2.45
N GLU A 3 9.23 42.25 -2.63
CA GLU A 3 9.34 41.28 -3.72
C GLU A 3 8.34 40.16 -3.44
N LYS A 4 7.20 40.20 -4.12
CA LYS A 4 6.21 39.13 -4.07
C LYS A 4 6.72 37.99 -4.93
N ASP A 5 7.20 36.93 -4.27
CA ASP A 5 7.44 35.61 -4.87
C ASP A 5 6.16 35.11 -5.57
N SER A 6 6.00 35.45 -6.85
CA SER A 6 4.79 35.21 -7.63
C SER A 6 4.61 33.75 -8.09
N ASN A 7 5.40 32.82 -7.55
CA ASN A 7 5.41 31.41 -7.95
C ASN A 7 4.94 30.43 -6.85
N ARG A 8 4.48 30.91 -5.69
CA ARG A 8 3.79 30.02 -4.75
C ARG A 8 2.33 29.86 -5.18
N ILE A 9 2.06 28.74 -5.83
CA ILE A 9 0.70 28.21 -6.01
C ILE A 9 0.05 28.17 -4.62
N PRO A 10 -1.15 28.76 -4.41
CA PRO A 10 -1.82 28.73 -3.12
C PRO A 10 -2.07 27.27 -2.72
N SER A 11 -1.55 26.87 -1.57
CA SER A 11 -1.64 25.52 -1.02
C SER A 11 -3.05 25.24 -0.49
N SER A 12 -4.02 25.07 -1.38
CA SER A 12 -5.35 24.59 -1.03
C SER A 12 -5.44 23.08 -1.28
N HIS A 13 -5.63 22.32 -0.19
CA HIS A 13 -6.11 20.92 -0.14
C HIS A 13 -5.18 19.79 -0.61
N TYR A 14 -4.03 19.60 0.04
CA TYR A 14 -3.41 18.29 0.06
C TYR A 14 -3.28 17.78 1.51
N ASN A 15 -4.10 16.80 1.88
CA ASN A 15 -3.92 15.93 3.07
C ASN A 15 -2.74 14.97 2.87
N SER A 16 -1.68 15.41 2.19
CA SER A 16 -0.52 14.60 1.88
C SER A 16 0.61 14.96 2.82
N ALA A 17 1.32 13.95 3.30
CA ALA A 17 2.51 14.10 4.09
C ALA A 17 3.71 13.47 3.39
N PHE A 18 4.89 14.05 3.59
CA PHE A 18 6.16 13.51 3.12
C PHE A 18 7.18 13.52 4.25
N ILE A 19 7.85 12.39 4.48
CA ILE A 19 8.95 12.27 5.45
C ILE A 19 10.12 11.56 4.77
N ALA A 20 11.33 12.11 4.95
CA ALA A 20 12.59 11.46 4.61
C ALA A 20 13.50 11.41 5.85
N LYS A 21 14.02 10.22 6.17
CA LYS A 21 14.90 9.99 7.33
C LYS A 21 16.15 9.22 6.89
N GLN A 22 17.32 9.61 7.40
CA GLN A 22 18.58 8.89 7.25
C GLN A 22 19.14 8.56 8.63
N GLY A 23 19.19 7.26 8.96
CA GLY A 23 19.50 6.80 10.30
C GLY A 23 18.51 7.39 11.31
N ASP A 24 19.03 8.17 12.27
CA ASP A 24 18.22 8.85 13.29
C ASP A 24 17.86 10.30 12.94
N LYS A 25 18.35 10.83 11.83
CA LYS A 25 18.12 12.22 11.42
C LYS A 25 16.96 12.32 10.42
N ILE A 26 15.97 13.15 10.73
CA ILE A 26 14.96 13.60 9.76
C ILE A 26 15.59 14.64 8.85
N ILE A 27 15.52 14.42 7.54
CA ILE A 27 16.03 15.33 6.51
C ILE A 27 14.93 16.29 6.06
N ILE A 28 13.71 15.76 5.84
CA ILE A 28 12.53 16.50 5.41
C ILE A 28 11.31 15.92 6.12
N ALA A 29 10.41 16.79 6.58
CA ALA A 29 9.08 16.44 7.07
C ALA A 29 8.09 17.56 6.70
N GLU A 30 7.10 17.25 5.88
CA GLU A 30 6.13 18.20 5.34
C GLU A 30 4.71 17.63 5.43
N GLY A 31 3.73 18.50 5.71
CA GLY A 31 2.32 18.11 5.84
C GLY A 31 1.96 17.45 7.18
N PRO A 32 0.74 16.89 7.32
CA PRO A 32 0.21 16.32 8.56
C PRO A 32 0.73 14.88 8.79
N TYR A 33 2.03 14.71 8.98
CA TYR A 33 2.67 13.39 9.05
C TYR A 33 2.48 12.61 10.35
N GLU A 34 1.98 13.25 11.42
CA GLU A 34 1.71 12.60 12.71
C GLU A 34 0.28 12.05 12.84
N GLU A 35 -0.58 12.32 11.85
CA GLU A 35 -1.95 11.81 11.83
C GLU A 35 -1.98 10.29 11.57
N ARG A 36 -2.87 9.59 12.28
CA ARG A 36 -3.03 8.14 12.12
C ARG A 36 -3.96 7.84 10.94
N HIS A 37 -3.51 6.98 10.04
CA HIS A 37 -4.30 6.50 8.92
C HIS A 37 -4.28 4.96 8.84
N PRO A 38 -5.33 4.33 8.29
CA PRO A 38 -5.27 2.91 7.96
C PRO A 38 -4.11 2.66 6.97
N PRO A 39 -3.30 1.61 7.19
CA PRO A 39 -2.11 1.36 6.36
C PRO A 39 -2.43 0.78 4.98
N PHE A 40 -3.65 0.28 4.75
CA PHE A 40 -4.06 -0.38 3.51
C PHE A 40 -3.01 -1.41 3.04
N SER A 41 -2.57 -1.35 1.78
CA SER A 41 -1.59 -2.28 1.21
C SER A 41 -0.20 -2.17 1.82
N THR A 42 0.18 -1.07 2.48
CA THR A 42 1.51 -0.96 3.14
C THR A 42 1.65 -1.95 4.30
N PHE A 43 0.53 -2.39 4.88
CA PHE A 43 0.51 -3.42 5.93
C PHE A 43 1.01 -4.79 5.45
N LYS A 44 1.05 -5.02 4.13
CA LYS A 44 1.63 -6.25 3.56
C LYS A 44 3.10 -6.44 3.97
N THR A 45 3.86 -5.36 4.19
CA THR A 45 5.23 -5.45 4.69
C THR A 45 5.29 -6.08 6.08
N THR A 46 4.44 -5.65 7.00
CA THR A 46 4.35 -6.22 8.35
C THR A 46 3.89 -7.69 8.30
N LEU A 47 2.88 -8.00 7.50
CA LEU A 47 2.41 -9.39 7.32
C LEU A 47 3.51 -10.29 6.76
N ALA A 48 4.31 -9.79 5.80
CA ALA A 48 5.44 -10.54 5.26
C ALA A 48 6.49 -10.83 6.34
N LEU A 49 6.85 -9.85 7.18
CA LEU A 49 7.77 -10.06 8.29
C LEU A 49 7.28 -11.14 9.26
N MET A 50 6.00 -11.07 9.65
CA MET A 50 5.38 -12.11 10.49
C MET A 50 5.43 -13.49 9.84
N ALA A 51 5.15 -13.57 8.53
CA ALA A 51 5.17 -14.82 7.78
C ALA A 51 6.59 -15.41 7.64
N PHE A 52 7.62 -14.58 7.48
CA PHE A 52 9.01 -15.04 7.50
C PHE A 52 9.42 -15.54 8.90
N ASP A 53 9.04 -14.81 9.96
CA ASP A 53 9.36 -15.16 11.34
C ASP A 53 8.84 -16.55 11.75
N VAL A 54 7.60 -16.86 11.37
CA VAL A 54 6.98 -18.17 11.65
C VAL A 54 7.33 -19.26 10.63
N GLY A 55 8.21 -18.97 9.66
CA GLY A 55 8.62 -19.90 8.60
C GLY A 55 7.55 -20.21 7.55
N PHE A 56 6.50 -19.38 7.45
CA PHE A 56 5.49 -19.48 6.40
C PHE A 56 6.06 -19.05 5.03
N PHE A 57 6.91 -18.02 5.00
CA PHE A 57 7.73 -17.68 3.84
C PHE A 57 9.16 -18.15 4.09
N GLN A 58 9.69 -19.01 3.22
CA GLN A 58 11.07 -19.51 3.33
C GLN A 58 12.03 -18.60 2.56
N THR A 59 11.56 -18.07 1.43
CA THR A 59 12.26 -17.07 0.61
C THR A 59 11.23 -16.10 0.03
N SER A 60 11.68 -15.09 -0.73
CA SER A 60 10.78 -14.19 -1.46
C SER A 60 9.85 -14.91 -2.45
N ASN A 61 10.21 -16.12 -2.91
CA ASN A 61 9.52 -16.82 -3.99
C ASN A 61 8.91 -18.16 -3.56
N PHE A 62 9.19 -18.63 -2.35
CA PHE A 62 8.81 -19.96 -1.89
C PHE A 62 8.06 -19.86 -0.55
N PRO A 63 6.72 -19.76 -0.59
CA PRO A 63 5.90 -20.00 0.59
C PRO A 63 5.89 -21.50 0.93
N THR A 64 5.71 -21.81 2.21
CA THR A 64 5.64 -23.19 2.71
C THR A 64 4.40 -23.92 2.18
N PHE A 65 3.31 -23.20 1.93
CA PHE A 65 2.11 -23.77 1.33
C PHE A 65 2.10 -23.50 -0.17
N SER A 66 2.05 -24.58 -0.94
CA SER A 66 1.75 -24.50 -2.36
C SER A 66 0.36 -23.90 -2.58
N PHE A 67 0.21 -23.19 -3.69
CA PHE A 67 -1.10 -22.76 -4.15
C PHE A 67 -2.05 -23.96 -4.27
N LYS A 68 -3.29 -23.75 -3.82
CA LYS A 68 -4.40 -24.69 -4.01
C LYS A 68 -5.52 -23.98 -4.75
N GLU A 69 -6.10 -24.64 -5.73
CA GLU A 69 -7.19 -24.10 -6.57
C GLU A 69 -8.42 -23.67 -5.75
N GLU A 70 -8.64 -24.30 -4.60
CA GLU A 70 -9.70 -23.93 -3.65
C GLU A 70 -9.57 -22.49 -3.11
N TYR A 71 -8.36 -21.93 -3.09
CA TYR A 71 -8.13 -20.54 -2.65
C TYR A 71 -8.74 -19.53 -3.63
N GLU A 72 -8.76 -19.85 -4.92
CA GLU A 72 -9.35 -19.00 -5.95
C GLU A 72 -10.88 -19.02 -5.89
N LYS A 73 -11.47 -20.18 -5.57
CA LYS A 73 -12.92 -20.30 -5.31
C LYS A 73 -13.36 -19.45 -4.12
N ASN A 74 -12.52 -19.35 -3.09
CA ASN A 74 -12.79 -18.50 -1.93
C ASN A 74 -12.67 -17.00 -2.26
N PHE A 75 -11.80 -16.64 -3.21
CA PHE A 75 -11.64 -15.24 -3.65
C PHE A 75 -12.89 -14.70 -4.35
N GLN A 76 -13.58 -15.53 -5.14
CA GLN A 76 -14.82 -15.15 -5.84
C GLN A 76 -15.95 -14.75 -4.87
N ASN A 77 -15.92 -15.27 -3.64
CA ASN A 77 -16.91 -14.98 -2.60
C ASN A 77 -16.54 -13.78 -1.71
N TRP A 78 -15.28 -13.33 -1.78
CA TRP A 78 -14.74 -12.33 -0.85
C TRP A 78 -15.18 -10.90 -1.18
N ASN A 79 -15.36 -10.56 -2.46
CA ASN A 79 -15.94 -9.27 -2.87
C ASN A 79 -16.74 -9.40 -4.18
N PRO A 80 -18.09 -9.43 -4.12
CA PRO A 80 -18.92 -9.61 -5.31
C PRO A 80 -18.76 -8.52 -6.38
N ALA A 81 -18.25 -7.33 -6.03
CA ALA A 81 -17.94 -6.28 -7.00
C ALA A 81 -16.67 -6.57 -7.83
N TYR A 82 -15.68 -7.28 -7.25
CA TYR A 82 -14.50 -7.73 -7.98
C TYR A 82 -14.81 -8.94 -8.86
N THR A 83 -15.67 -9.85 -8.39
CA THR A 83 -16.08 -11.06 -9.14
C THR A 83 -16.75 -10.71 -10.47
N ARG A 84 -17.53 -9.63 -10.52
CA ARG A 84 -18.20 -9.18 -11.75
C ARG A 84 -17.21 -8.68 -12.81
N ARG A 85 -16.19 -7.91 -12.41
CA ARG A 85 -15.19 -7.34 -13.33
C ARG A 85 -14.25 -8.40 -13.92
N PHE A 86 -13.89 -9.42 -13.15
CA PHE A 86 -13.05 -10.52 -13.64
C PHE A 86 -13.77 -11.37 -14.70
N LEU A 87 -15.07 -11.62 -14.54
CA LEU A 87 -15.89 -12.34 -15.53
C LEU A 87 -16.04 -11.54 -16.83
N ASP A 88 -16.15 -10.21 -16.73
CA ASP A 88 -16.19 -9.33 -17.90
C ASP A 88 -14.86 -9.36 -18.69
N ASP A 89 -13.71 -9.44 -18.01
CA ASP A 89 -12.40 -9.50 -18.65
C ASP A 89 -12.13 -10.88 -19.30
N VAL A 90 -12.56 -11.99 -18.69
CA VAL A 90 -12.42 -13.34 -19.26
C VAL A 90 -13.35 -13.57 -20.46
N SER A 91 -14.56 -12.99 -20.45
CA SER A 91 -15.49 -13.11 -21.58
C SER A 91 -15.10 -12.31 -22.83
N ARG A 92 -14.06 -11.47 -22.73
CA ARG A 92 -13.52 -10.64 -23.81
C ARG A 92 -12.20 -11.16 -24.38
N ALA A 93 -11.64 -12.24 -23.84
CA ALA A 93 -10.45 -12.93 -24.32
C ALA A 93 -10.83 -14.17 -25.13
#